data_AF-A0A4Q9RDJ0-F1
#
_entry.id   AF-A0A4Q9RDJ0-F1
#
_cell.length_a   1.000
_cell.length_b   1.000
_cell.length_c   1.000
_cell.angle_alpha   90.00
_cell.angle_beta   90.00
_cell.angle_gamma   90.00
#
_symmetry.space_group_name_H-M   'P 1'
#
loop_
_entity.id
_entity.type
_entity.pdbx_description
1 polymer ?
#
loop_
_entity_poly.entity_id
_entity_poly.type
_entity_poly.pdbx_seq_one_letter_code
_entity_poly.pdbx_strand_id
1 'polypeptide(L)' 'MIDTAVERIDRMLAGLPTRARRAFLLNRLEGLPRQMIAERLGVSQGTVERDLRRAFIHCLAPSGECR' A
#
# COMPACT_ATOMS: atom_id res chain seq x y z
N MET A 1 -9.19 -24.34 3.07
CA MET A 1 -8.14 -23.36 3.46
C MET A 1 -8.74 -21.99 3.21
N ILE A 2 -9.06 -21.24 4.26
CA ILE A 2 -9.76 -19.96 4.15
C ILE A 2 -8.69 -18.94 3.75
N ASP A 3 -8.60 -18.59 2.46
CA ASP A 3 -7.76 -17.49 1.98
C ASP A 3 -8.42 -16.21 2.54
N THR A 4 -7.87 -15.68 3.63
CA THR A 4 -8.47 -14.54 4.33
C THR A 4 -8.32 -13.29 3.47
N ALA A 5 -9.27 -12.35 3.56
CA ALA A 5 -9.23 -11.11 2.76
C ALA A 5 -7.89 -10.34 2.88
N VAL A 6 -7.21 -10.51 4.03
CA VAL A 6 -5.88 -9.95 4.30
C VAL A 6 -4.79 -10.64 3.47
N GLU A 7 -4.78 -11.97 3.36
CA GLU A 7 -3.81 -12.72 2.52
C GLU A 7 -3.93 -12.39 1.03
N ARG A 8 -5.17 -12.16 0.58
CA ARG A 8 -5.44 -11.75 -0.80
C ARG A 8 -4.85 -10.38 -1.10
N ILE A 9 -5.03 -9.42 -0.19
CA ILE A 9 -4.41 -8.09 -0.27
C ILE A 9 -2.88 -8.21 -0.19
N ASP A 10 -2.36 -9.10 0.65
CA ASP A 10 -0.92 -9.27 0.84
C ASP A 10 -0.25 -9.92 -0.39
N ARG A 11 -0.93 -10.83 -1.09
CA ARG A 11 -0.50 -11.35 -2.41
C ARG A 11 -0.55 -10.27 -3.49
N MET A 12 -1.60 -9.45 -3.54
CA MET A 12 -1.67 -8.32 -4.47
C MET A 12 -0.59 -7.27 -4.19
N LEU A 13 -0.12 -7.17 -2.94
CA LEU A 13 0.96 -6.29 -2.52
C LEU A 13 2.33 -7.00 -2.45
N ALA A 14 2.43 -8.28 -2.81
CA ALA A 14 3.67 -9.05 -2.70
C ALA A 14 4.76 -8.57 -3.68
N GLY A 15 4.37 -7.93 -4.78
CA GLY A 15 5.30 -7.25 -5.70
C GLY A 15 5.75 -5.86 -5.23
N LEU A 16 5.19 -5.36 -4.11
CA LEU A 16 5.51 -4.06 -3.57
C LEU A 16 6.60 -4.13 -2.49
N PRO A 17 7.47 -3.11 -2.39
CA PRO A 17 8.33 -2.96 -1.23
C PRO A 17 7.49 -2.89 0.05
N THR A 18 7.92 -3.61 1.09
CA THR A 18 7.21 -3.67 2.39
C THR A 18 6.87 -2.29 2.97
N ARG A 19 7.73 -1.30 2.71
CA ARG A 19 7.49 0.09 3.11
C ARG A 19 6.30 0.73 2.39
N ALA A 20 6.17 0.49 1.08
CA ALA A 20 5.07 1.03 0.28
C ALA A 20 3.73 0.37 0.63
N ARG A 21 3.73 -0.94 0.91
CA ARG A 21 2.56 -1.64 1.47
C ARG A 21 2.14 -1.05 2.82
N ARG A 22 3.09 -0.85 3.75
CA ARG A 22 2.80 -0.21 5.05
C ARG A 22 2.24 1.21 4.90
N ALA A 23 2.85 2.04 4.04
CA ALA A 23 2.36 3.39 3.79
C ALA A 23 0.91 3.40 3.26
N PHE A 24 0.60 2.49 2.33
CA PHE A 24 -0.74 2.33 1.77
C PHE A 24 -1.75 1.86 2.82
N LEU A 25 -1.41 0.85 3.62
CA LEU A 25 -2.28 0.36 4.70
C LEU A 25 -2.53 1.42 5.77
N LEU A 26 -1.50 2.16 6.20
CA LEU A 26 -1.66 3.26 7.16
C LEU A 26 -2.56 4.38 6.61
N ASN A 27 -2.46 4.68 5.32
CA ASN A 27 -3.33 5.66 4.69
C ASN A 27 -4.77 5.16 4.53
N ARG A 28 -4.97 3.88 4.21
CA ARG A 28 -6.30 3.34 3.87
C ARG A 28 -7.07 2.76 5.05
N LEU A 29 -6.39 2.09 5.98
CA LEU A 29 -6.99 1.49 7.17
C LEU A 29 -7.06 2.50 8.33
N GLU A 30 -5.99 3.26 8.57
CA GLU A 30 -5.94 4.23 9.68
C GLU A 30 -6.31 5.65 9.25
N GLY A 31 -6.49 5.92 7.95
CA GLY A 31 -6.83 7.26 7.45
C GLY A 31 -5.73 8.30 7.69
N LEU A 32 -4.50 7.85 7.97
CA LEU A 32 -3.44 8.76 8.40
C LEU A 32 -2.99 9.69 7.27
N PRO A 33 -2.71 10.97 7.59
CA PRO A 33 -2.13 11.89 6.62
C PRO A 33 -0.69 11.49 6.29
N ARG A 34 -0.25 11.82 5.07
CA ARG A 34 1.10 11.48 4.56
C ARG A 34 2.22 11.93 5.48
N GLN A 35 2.02 13.03 6.22
CA GLN A 35 2.98 13.57 7.18
C GLN A 35 3.19 12.63 8.37
N MET A 36 2.10 12.18 9.01
CA MET A 36 2.15 11.19 10.09
C MET A 36 2.70 9.84 9.62
N ILE A 37 2.39 9.43 8.39
CA ILE A 37 2.95 8.20 7.80
C ILE A 37 4.47 8.35 7.64
N ALA A 38 4.94 9.53 7.22
CA ALA A 38 6.36 9.81 7.05
C ALA A 38 7.11 9.73 8.39
N GLU A 39 6.54 10.33 9.43
CA GLU A 39 7.07 10.25 10.80
C GLU A 39 7.08 8.82 11.33
N ARG A 40 5.97 8.08 11.18
CA ARG A 40 5.82 6.71 11.68
C ARG A 40 6.71 5.69 10.96
N LEU A 41 7.03 5.95 9.69
CA LEU A 41 7.94 5.13 8.89
C LEU A 41 9.39 5.64 8.91
N GLY A 42 9.67 6.79 9.54
CA GLY A 42 11.01 7.39 9.58
C GLY A 42 11.55 7.80 8.22
N VAL A 43 10.68 8.23 7.30
CA VAL A 43 11.05 8.63 5.94
C VAL A 43 10.54 10.03 5.61
N SER A 44 11.00 10.63 4.51
CA SER A 44 10.49 11.92 4.04
C SER A 44 9.08 11.79 3.45
N GLN A 45 8.30 12.88 3.50
CA GLN A 45 6.96 12.93 2.87
C GLN A 45 7.01 12.59 1.38
N GLY A 46 8.04 13.04 0.65
CA GLY A 46 8.23 12.68 -0.76
C GLY A 46 8.50 11.19 -0.98
N THR A 47 9.12 10.51 -0.01
CA THR A 47 9.28 9.05 -0.04
C THR A 47 7.94 8.36 0.15
N VAL A 48 7.13 8.82 1.12
CA VAL A 48 5.76 8.32 1.33
C VAL A 48 4.91 8.53 0.09
N GLU A 49 4.98 9.69 -0.55
CA GLU A 49 4.23 9.95 -1.77
C GLU A 49 4.65 9.05 -2.92
N ARG A 50 5.96 8.82 -3.10
CA ARG A 50 6.48 7.89 -4.12
C ARG A 50 6.04 6.45 -3.84
N ASP A 51 6.08 6.04 -2.57
CA ASP A 51 5.66 4.72 -2.11
C ASP A 51 4.15 4.51 -2.28
N LEU A 52 3.33 5.50 -1.91
CA LEU A 52 1.89 5.51 -2.16
C LEU A 52 1.59 5.46 -3.65
N ARG A 53 2.28 6.26 -4.48
CA ARG A 53 2.09 6.26 -5.93
C ARG A 53 2.41 4.88 -6.53
N ARG A 54 3.48 4.22 -6.07
CA ARG A 54 3.78 2.82 -6.47
C ARG A 54 2.69 1.84 -6.02
N ALA A 55 2.20 1.98 -4.78
CA ALA A 55 1.11 1.15 -4.27
C ALA A 55 -0.18 1.33 -5.07
N PHE A 56 -0.56 2.57 -5.36
CA PHE A 56 -1.71 2.86 -6.22
C PHE A 56 -1.52 2.33 -7.63
N ILE A 57 -0.36 2.51 -8.26
CA ILE A 57 -0.12 1.95 -9.60
C ILE A 57 -0.22 0.43 -9.58
N HIS A 58 0.25 -0.24 -8.53
CA HIS A 58 0.20 -1.70 -8.45
C HIS A 58 -1.19 -2.24 -8.11
N CYS A 59 -1.95 -1.54 -7.25
CA CYS A 59 -3.33 -1.92 -6.89
C CYS A 59 -4.39 -1.46 -7.90
N LEU A 60 -4.17 -0.33 -8.58
CA LEU A 60 -5.06 0.28 -9.58
C LEU A 60 -4.64 -0.09 -11.00
N ALA A 61 -3.45 -0.67 -11.21
CA ALA A 61 -3.23 -1.47 -12.41
C ALA A 61 -4.36 -2.49 -12.44
N PRO A 62 -5.13 -2.57 -13.54
CA PRO A 62 -6.26 -3.48 -13.63
C PRO A 62 -5.72 -4.88 -13.39
N SER A 63 -5.91 -5.37 -12.17
CA SER A 63 -5.60 -6.73 -11.79
C SER A 63 -6.69 -7.57 -12.43
N GLY A 64 -6.60 -7.78 -13.74
CA GLY A 64 -7.25 -8.87 -14.47
C GLY A 64 -8.70 -9.17 -14.10
N GLU A 65 -9.57 -8.17 -14.07
CA GLU A 65 -11.03 -8.36 -14.15
C GLU A 65 -11.55 -7.70 -15.42
N CYS A 66 -10.97 -8.09 -16.57
CA CYS A 66 -11.73 -8.05 -17.81
C CYS A 66 -12.61 -9.31 -17.78
N ARG A 67 -13.82 -9.16 -17.24
CA ARG A 67 -14.91 -10.12 -17.47
C ARG A 67 -15.76 -9.61 -18.62
#